data_AF-A0A946XG39-F1
#
_entry.id   AF-A0A946XG39-F1
#
_cell.length_a   1.000
_cell.length_b   1.000
_cell.length_c   1.000
_cell.angle_alpha   90.00
_cell.angle_beta   90.00
_cell.angle_gamma   90.00
#
_symmetry.space_group_name_H-M   'P 1'
#
loop_
_entity.id
_entity.type
_entity.pdbx_description
1 polymer ?
#
loop_
_entity_poly.entity_id
_entity_poly.type
_entity_poly.pdbx_seq_one_letter_code
_entity_poly.pdbx_strand_id
1 'polypeptide(L)'
;MAGETISQACRRLFVRALWLFVQFIVVAAIALVGALFAMENSQLISVNFILFSAPTISLGLWLLIFVASGTLIGIFASSVIIANYRRKLNRALKKD
;
A
#
# COMPACT_ATOMS: atom_id res chain seq x y z
N MET A 1 26.96 -18.84 25.26
CA MET A 1 26.77 -17.54 24.58
C MET A 1 26.40 -17.66 23.10
N ALA A 2 26.90 -18.64 22.32
CA ALA A 2 26.55 -18.80 20.90
C ALA A 2 25.15 -19.43 20.62
N GLY A 3 24.60 -20.22 21.55
CA GLY A 3 23.29 -20.87 21.36
C GLY A 3 22.10 -19.90 21.40
N GLU A 4 22.17 -18.86 22.24
CA GLU A 4 21.09 -17.87 22.36
C GLU A 4 20.99 -16.93 21.15
N THR A 5 22.12 -16.60 20.52
CA THR A 5 22.14 -15.74 19.33
C THR A 5 21.55 -16.43 18.10
N ILE A 6 21.76 -17.74 17.93
CA ILE A 6 21.17 -18.53 16.85
C ILE A 6 19.65 -18.67 17.04
N SER A 7 19.20 -18.94 18.26
CA SER A 7 17.77 -19.02 18.61
C SER A 7 17.05 -17.68 18.37
N GLN A 8 17.68 -16.54 18.74
CA GLN A 8 17.13 -15.21 18.45
C GLN A 8 17.04 -14.90 16.96
N ALA A 9 18.06 -15.26 16.17
CA ALA A 9 18.07 -15.03 14.72
C ALA A 9 16.96 -15.83 14.02
N CYS A 10 16.80 -17.11 14.39
CA CYS A 10 15.74 -17.97 13.88
C CYS A 10 14.34 -17.43 14.24
N ARG A 11 14.15 -16.96 15.48
CA ARG A 11 12.89 -16.36 15.92
C ARG A 11 12.56 -15.08 15.16
N ARG A 12 13.55 -14.22 14.88
CA ARG A 12 13.34 -13.00 14.07
C ARG A 12 12.99 -13.33 12.61
N LEU A 13 13.62 -14.34 12.02
CA LEU A 13 13.31 -14.79 10.66
C LEU A 13 11.90 -15.37 10.59
N PHE A 14 11.51 -16.20 11.56
CA PHE A 14 10.17 -16.77 11.64
C PHE A 14 9.08 -15.69 11.79
N VAL A 15 9.26 -14.72 12.70
CA VAL A 15 8.30 -13.62 12.88
C VAL A 15 8.21 -12.76 11.62
N ARG A 16 9.32 -12.50 10.93
CA ARG A 16 9.32 -11.78 9.65
C ARG A 16 8.58 -12.56 8.55
N ALA A 17 8.83 -13.86 8.43
CA ALA A 17 8.16 -14.71 7.47
C ALA A 17 6.64 -14.79 7.74
N LEU A 18 6.25 -14.97 9.01
CA LEU A 18 4.85 -14.96 9.42
C LEU A 18 4.18 -13.61 9.11
N TRP A 19 4.86 -12.50 9.39
CA TRP A 19 4.37 -11.17 9.08
C TRP A 19 4.15 -10.97 7.58
N LEU A 20 5.12 -11.37 6.75
CA LEU A 20 5.00 -11.30 5.29
C LEU A 20 3.86 -12.17 4.77
N PHE A 21 3.64 -13.35 5.37
CA PHE A 21 2.55 -14.24 5.01
C PHE A 21 1.18 -13.63 5.35
N VAL A 22 1.02 -13.07 6.55
CA VAL A 22 -0.21 -12.35 6.92
C VAL A 22 -0.44 -11.16 5.99
N GLN A 23 0.61 -10.38 5.70
CA GLN A 23 0.52 -9.26 4.76
C GLN A 23 0.08 -9.73 3.36
N PHE A 24 0.61 -10.85 2.87
CA PHE A 24 0.20 -11.44 1.60
C PHE A 24 -1.28 -11.83 1.60
N ILE A 25 -1.76 -12.50 2.65
CA ILE A 25 -3.18 -12.86 2.79
C ILE A 25 -4.07 -11.61 2.76
N VAL A 26 -3.69 -10.56 3.49
CA VAL A 26 -4.46 -9.31 3.55
C VAL A 26 -4.53 -8.66 2.16
N VAL A 27 -3.40 -8.57 1.44
CA VAL A 27 -3.37 -8.02 0.08
C VAL A 27 -4.22 -8.87 -0.88
N ALA A 28 -4.13 -10.19 -0.79
CA ALA A 28 -4.93 -11.11 -1.60
C ALA A 28 -6.45 -10.97 -1.31
N ALA A 29 -6.82 -10.83 -0.04
CA ALA A 29 -8.22 -10.62 0.36
C ALA A 29 -8.77 -9.29 -0.18
N ILE A 30 -8.00 -8.20 -0.11
CA ILE A 30 -8.38 -6.91 -0.68
C ILE A 30 -8.55 -7.03 -2.20
N ALA A 31 -7.61 -7.71 -2.89
CA ALA A 31 -7.70 -7.93 -4.32
C ALA A 31 -8.93 -8.75 -4.71
N LEU A 32 -9.26 -9.79 -3.94
CA LEU A 32 -10.46 -10.61 -4.14
C LEU A 32 -11.74 -9.78 -3.98
N VAL A 33 -11.85 -9.02 -2.89
CA VAL A 33 -12.99 -8.12 -2.64
C VAL A 33 -13.12 -7.12 -3.78
N GLY A 34 -12.00 -6.56 -4.26
CA GLY A 34 -12.01 -5.67 -5.40
C GLY A 34 -12.48 -6.35 -6.68
N ALA A 35 -11.99 -7.55 -6.99
CA ALA A 35 -12.41 -8.31 -8.16
C ALA A 35 -13.92 -8.62 -8.13
N LEU A 36 -14.43 -9.08 -6.97
CA LEU A 36 -15.87 -9.32 -6.78
C LEU A 36 -16.68 -8.02 -6.94
N PHE A 37 -16.19 -6.91 -6.38
CA PHE A 37 -16.82 -5.61 -6.52
C PHE A 37 -16.88 -5.15 -7.99
N ALA A 38 -15.81 -5.37 -8.77
CA ALA A 38 -15.78 -5.06 -10.20
C ALA A 38 -16.70 -5.95 -11.04
N MET A 39 -16.86 -7.21 -10.63
CA MET A 39 -17.74 -8.20 -11.26
C MET A 39 -19.21 -7.87 -11.02
N GLU A 40 -19.60 -7.57 -9.78
CA GLU A 40 -20.99 -7.19 -9.45
C GLU A 40 -21.36 -5.82 -10.01
N ASN A 41 -20.40 -4.89 -10.07
CA ASN A 41 -20.61 -3.54 -10.60
C ASN A 41 -20.10 -3.42 -12.04
N SER A 42 -20.45 -4.38 -12.90
CA SER A 42 -20.01 -4.44 -14.31
C SER A 42 -20.67 -3.43 -15.24
N GLN A 43 -21.45 -2.48 -14.71
CA GLN A 43 -22.10 -1.45 -15.50
C GLN A 43 -21.04 -0.61 -16.22
N LEU A 44 -21.12 -0.56 -17.55
CA LEU A 44 -20.21 0.20 -18.39
C LEU A 44 -20.51 1.68 -18.24
N ILE A 45 -19.56 2.45 -17.70
CA ILE A 45 -19.68 3.89 -17.49
C ILE A 45 -18.46 4.58 -18.07
N SER A 46 -18.72 5.66 -18.82
CA SER A 46 -17.69 6.60 -19.28
C SER A 46 -17.52 7.68 -18.21
N VAL A 47 -16.36 7.77 -17.58
CA VAL A 47 -16.04 8.89 -16.68
C VAL A 47 -15.59 10.07 -17.56
N ASN A 48 -16.31 11.18 -17.45
CA ASN A 48 -15.93 12.40 -18.16
C ASN A 48 -15.01 13.22 -17.26
N PHE A 49 -13.74 13.31 -17.63
CA PHE A 49 -12.82 14.23 -16.99
C PHE A 49 -12.93 15.58 -17.70
N ILE A 50 -12.77 16.67 -16.94
CA ILE A 50 -12.87 18.05 -17.46
C ILE A 50 -11.96 18.28 -18.67
N LEU A 51 -10.83 17.56 -18.74
CA LEU A 51 -9.82 17.66 -19.80
C LEU A 51 -9.95 16.59 -20.90
N PHE A 52 -10.62 15.47 -20.64
CA PHE A 52 -10.72 14.35 -21.58
C PHE A 52 -11.83 13.36 -21.19
N SER A 53 -12.44 12.72 -22.18
CA SER A 53 -13.36 11.61 -21.93
C SER A 53 -12.58 10.31 -21.78
N ALA A 54 -12.83 9.57 -20.71
CA ALA A 54 -12.18 8.29 -20.48
C ALA A 54 -12.93 7.13 -21.13
N PRO A 55 -12.25 6.01 -21.42
CA PRO A 55 -12.87 4.84 -22.04
C PRO A 55 -14.01 4.25 -21.18
N THR A 56 -15.01 3.69 -21.85
CA THR A 56 -16.11 2.97 -21.21
C THR A 56 -15.63 1.65 -20.63
N ILE A 57 -15.42 1.63 -19.32
CA ILE A 57 -15.09 0.42 -18.54
C ILE A 57 -16.09 0.26 -17.40
N SER A 58 -16.05 -0.89 -16.73
CA SER A 58 -16.91 -1.19 -15.57
C SER A 58 -16.75 -0.11 -14.48
N LEU A 59 -17.87 0.35 -13.91
CA LEU A 59 -17.89 1.28 -12.77
C LEU A 59 -17.05 0.75 -11.60
N GLY A 60 -17.18 -0.55 -11.30
CA GLY A 60 -16.40 -1.15 -10.23
C GLY A 60 -14.89 -1.07 -10.50
N LEU A 61 -14.47 -1.23 -11.76
CA LEU A 61 -13.06 -1.07 -12.13
C LEU A 61 -12.58 0.39 -12.01
N TRP A 62 -13.41 1.37 -12.39
CA TRP A 62 -13.11 2.78 -12.14
C TRP A 62 -12.84 3.05 -10.66
N LEU A 63 -13.75 2.62 -9.79
CA LEU A 63 -13.62 2.82 -8.35
C LEU A 63 -12.34 2.18 -7.79
N LEU A 64 -11.99 0.98 -8.25
CA LEU A 64 -10.72 0.34 -7.87
C LEU A 64 -9.50 1.15 -8.28
N ILE A 65 -9.47 1.66 -9.51
CA ILE A 65 -8.36 2.48 -10.01
C ILE A 65 -8.21 3.74 -9.17
N PHE A 66 -9.32 4.43 -8.85
CA PHE A 66 -9.28 5.64 -8.03
C PHE A 66 -8.82 5.36 -6.60
N VAL A 67 -9.31 4.30 -5.98
CA VAL A 67 -8.88 3.89 -4.63
C VAL A 67 -7.40 3.50 -4.62
N ALA A 68 -6.95 2.71 -5.59
CA ALA A 68 -5.54 2.34 -5.73
C ALA A 68 -4.66 3.58 -5.93
N SER A 69 -5.06 4.49 -6.81
CA SER A 69 -4.33 5.72 -7.08
C SER A 69 -4.27 6.62 -5.83
N GLY A 70 -5.40 6.82 -5.15
CA GLY A 70 -5.48 7.65 -3.95
C GLY A 70 -4.66 7.08 -2.78
N THR A 71 -4.69 5.76 -2.57
CA THR A 71 -3.89 5.10 -1.53
C THR A 71 -2.39 5.20 -1.82
N LEU A 72 -1.97 5.01 -3.06
CA LEU A 72 -0.58 5.22 -3.47
C LEU A 72 -0.12 6.65 -3.18
N ILE A 73 -0.90 7.65 -3.60
CA ILE A 73 -0.60 9.06 -3.34
C ILE A 73 -0.51 9.34 -1.83
N GLY A 74 -1.43 8.79 -1.03
CA GLY A 74 -1.41 8.92 0.44
C GLY A 74 -0.14 8.33 1.06
N ILE A 75 0.27 7.13 0.64
CA ILE A 75 1.51 6.48 1.10
C ILE A 75 2.73 7.32 0.71
N PHE A 76 2.78 7.84 -0.52
CA PHE A 76 3.85 8.73 -0.96
C PHE A 76 3.90 10.01 -0.13
N ALA A 77 2.75 10.62 0.16
CA ALA A 77 2.67 11.80 1.01
C ALA A 77 3.23 11.51 2.42
N SER A 78 2.81 10.40 3.06
CA SER A 78 3.35 10.00 4.36
C SER A 78 4.86 9.74 4.33
N SER A 79 5.36 9.10 3.27
CA SER A 79 6.79 8.84 3.08
C SER A 79 7.60 10.14 2.96
N VAL A 80 7.12 11.10 2.16
CA VAL A 80 7.74 12.43 2.01
C VAL A 80 7.77 13.18 3.33
N ILE A 81 6.67 13.13 4.10
CA ILE A 81 6.59 13.74 5.42
C ILE A 81 7.65 13.14 6.34
N ILE A 82 7.68 11.82 6.52
CA ILE A 82 8.66 11.13 7.39
C ILE A 82 10.10 11.46 6.97
N ALA A 83 10.40 11.47 5.66
CA ALA A 83 11.71 11.83 5.14
C ALA A 83 12.09 13.27 5.51
N ASN A 84 11.15 14.22 5.39
CA ASN A 84 11.37 15.62 5.76
C ASN A 84 11.57 15.79 7.28
N TYR A 85 10.82 15.06 8.11
CA TYR A 85 11.03 15.05 9.56
C TYR A 85 12.43 14.56 9.93
N ARG A 86 12.89 13.44 9.34
CA ARG A 86 14.25 12.91 9.57
C ARG A 86 15.34 13.91 9.15
N ARG A 87 15.15 14.62 8.03
CA ARG A 87 16.07 15.67 7.56
C ARG A 87 16.16 16.84 8.53
N LYS A 88 15.03 17.28 9.10
CA LYS A 88 15.00 18.35 10.11
C LYS A 88 15.70 17.93 11.40
N LEU A 89 15.48 16.70 11.85
CA LEU A 89 16.11 16.17 13.07
C LEU A 89 17.64 16.08 12.93
N ASN A 90 18.14 15.57 11.80
CA ASN A 90 19.58 15.48 11.55
C ASN A 90 20.26 16.86 11.44
N ARG A 91 19.53 17.90 11.03
CA ARG A 91 20.05 19.28 10.99
C ARG A 91 20.10 19.91 12.38
N ALA A 92 19.14 19.59 13.26
CA ALA A 92 19.16 20.05 14.65
C ALA A 92 20.28 19.37 15.45
N LEU A 93 20.46 18.05 15.29
CA LEU A 93 21.51 17.26 15.96
C LEU A 93 22.94 17.61 15.51
N LYS A 94 23.12 18.25 14.36
CA LYS A 94 24.45 18.68 13.86
C LYS A 94 24.83 20.09 14.32
N LYS A 95 23.96 20.75 15.09
CA LYS A 95 24.16 22.12 15.60
C LYS A 95 24.61 22.14 17.08
N ASP A 96 24.70 20.96 17.70
CA ASP A 96 25.37 20.71 18.99
C ASP A 96 26.78 20.13 18.72
#